data_AF-R5AJX7-F1
#
_entry.id   AF-R5AJX7-F1
#
_cell.length_a   1.000
_cell.length_b   1.000
_cell.length_c   1.000
_cell.angle_alpha   90.00
_cell.angle_beta   90.00
_cell.angle_gamma   90.00
#
_symmetry.space_group_name_H-M   'P 1'
#
loop_
_entity.id
_entity.type
_entity.pdbx_description
1 polymer ?
#
loop_
_entity_poly.entity_id
_entity_poly.type
_entity_poly.pdbx_seq_one_letter_code
_entity_poly.pdbx_strand_id
1 'polypeptide(L)'
;MRKRISVLLATAASVLLIFVLLFTAVQIGINDHTFINNEYTRLGLAKQMGMSNAELVNSCVQLIDYMQGDADSIDIYVTVNGEKTLMFDQAQEVEHMKDVRTLFLTCKQYRDMALLALLVLFLLAALLTFRDALGTIAKGYVWGAFLMFLIIGFVGTWAALDFSSFWTAFHQALFWNELWLFDPAASRMINMLPEQFFQDLVTRIVLYAGAGILALLVLAIVTLVSLNKRRAKAQEAARQKAAVEPAKRRRKAPRPGMEPKRKPILTEEERRARIAAKRRREQAAAQGNAAPAPKARRPAEETAEE
;
A
#
# COMPACT_ATOMS: atom_id res chain seq x y z
N MET A 1 19.09 17.04 5.67
CA MET A 1 18.58 17.26 4.30
C MET A 1 18.00 15.98 3.68
N ARG A 2 18.80 14.91 3.47
CA ARG A 2 18.38 13.65 2.83
C ARG A 2 17.07 13.04 3.38
N LYS A 3 16.89 13.03 4.70
CA LYS A 3 15.67 12.50 5.33
C LYS A 3 14.41 13.30 4.99
N ARG A 4 14.50 14.62 4.92
CA ARG A 4 13.35 15.49 4.56
C ARG A 4 12.98 15.27 3.10
N ILE A 5 13.97 15.23 2.21
CA ILE A 5 13.78 14.94 0.78
C ILE A 5 13.11 13.58 0.59
N SER A 6 13.62 12.53 1.24
CA SER A 6 13.05 11.18 1.16
C SER A 6 11.59 11.11 1.63
N VAL A 7 11.22 11.83 2.70
CA VAL A 7 9.82 11.94 3.13
C VAL A 7 8.98 12.67 2.07
N LEU A 8 9.46 13.77 1.49
CA LEU A 8 8.73 14.49 0.43
C LEU A 8 8.51 13.60 -0.80
N LEU A 9 9.52 12.84 -1.22
CA LEU A 9 9.39 11.88 -2.32
C LEU A 9 8.34 10.81 -2.00
N ALA A 10 8.37 10.26 -0.78
CA ALA A 10 7.37 9.29 -0.34
C ALA A 10 5.95 9.89 -0.24
N THR A 11 5.83 11.16 0.16
CA THR A 11 4.55 11.89 0.17
C THR A 11 4.02 12.06 -1.25
N ALA A 12 4.85 12.50 -2.20
CA ALA A 12 4.46 12.62 -3.61
C ALA A 12 4.05 11.27 -4.20
N ALA A 13 4.82 10.21 -3.94
CA ALA A 13 4.47 8.85 -4.34
C ALA A 13 3.12 8.39 -3.76
N SER A 14 2.82 8.80 -2.52
CA SER A 14 1.56 8.43 -1.85
C SER A 14 0.35 9.18 -2.43
N VAL A 15 0.51 10.43 -2.87
CA VAL A 15 -0.54 11.14 -3.61
C VAL A 15 -0.85 10.43 -4.92
N LEU A 16 0.19 10.03 -5.67
CA LEU A 16 0.02 9.25 -6.90
C LEU A 16 -0.64 7.89 -6.62
N LEU A 17 -0.26 7.20 -5.54
CA LEU A 17 -0.90 5.95 -5.11
C LEU A 17 -2.38 6.13 -4.84
N ILE A 18 -2.78 7.23 -4.18
CA ILE A 18 -4.20 7.51 -3.92
C ILE A 18 -4.95 7.80 -5.22
N PHE A 19 -4.35 8.55 -6.15
CA PHE A 19 -4.93 8.74 -7.48
C PHE A 19 -5.15 7.41 -8.22
N VAL A 20 -4.14 6.52 -8.20
CA VAL A 20 -4.25 5.17 -8.79
C VAL A 20 -5.39 4.39 -8.13
N LEU A 21 -5.46 4.37 -6.79
CA LEU A 21 -6.51 3.66 -6.06
C LEU A 21 -7.92 4.20 -6.38
N LEU A 22 -8.06 5.51 -6.50
CA LEU A 22 -9.33 6.16 -6.89
C LEU A 22 -9.74 5.72 -8.30
N PHE A 23 -8.85 5.80 -9.28
CA PHE A 23 -9.16 5.38 -10.65
C PHE A 23 -9.46 3.88 -10.73
N THR A 24 -8.72 3.04 -9.99
CA THR A 24 -9.04 1.61 -9.88
C THR A 24 -10.41 1.38 -9.25
N ALA A 25 -10.81 2.15 -8.25
CA ALA A 25 -12.15 2.07 -7.67
C ALA A 25 -13.25 2.48 -8.67
N VAL A 26 -13.00 3.50 -9.52
CA VAL A 26 -13.89 3.84 -10.64
C VAL A 26 -14.06 2.64 -11.56
N GLN A 27 -12.96 2.03 -12.01
CA GLN A 27 -13.01 0.85 -12.89
C GLN A 27 -13.78 -0.30 -12.27
N ILE A 28 -13.57 -0.61 -10.98
CA ILE A 28 -14.32 -1.65 -10.27
C ILE A 28 -15.81 -1.28 -10.19
N GLY A 29 -16.13 -0.02 -9.90
CA GLY A 29 -17.50 0.45 -9.75
C GLY A 29 -18.30 0.33 -11.05
N ILE A 30 -17.76 0.85 -12.15
CA ILE A 30 -18.44 0.83 -13.46
C ILE A 30 -18.52 -0.58 -14.06
N ASN A 31 -17.57 -1.47 -13.77
CA ASN A 31 -17.57 -2.85 -14.30
C ASN A 31 -18.38 -3.82 -13.44
N ASP A 32 -19.08 -3.35 -12.42
CA ASP A 32 -19.90 -4.21 -11.59
C ASP A 32 -21.30 -4.37 -12.18
N HIS A 33 -21.45 -5.39 -13.02
CA HIS A 33 -22.72 -5.69 -13.67
C HIS A 33 -23.82 -6.08 -12.66
N THR A 34 -23.45 -6.61 -11.49
CA THR A 34 -24.42 -6.94 -10.44
C THR A 34 -24.99 -5.67 -9.84
N PHE A 35 -24.13 -4.69 -9.55
CA PHE A 35 -24.55 -3.36 -9.13
C PHE A 35 -25.46 -2.71 -10.17
N ILE A 36 -25.05 -2.64 -11.44
CA ILE A 36 -25.84 -2.02 -12.52
C ILE A 36 -27.23 -2.65 -12.62
N ASN A 37 -27.30 -3.99 -12.67
CA ASN A 37 -28.58 -4.70 -12.74
C ASN A 37 -29.49 -4.40 -11.53
N ASN A 38 -28.92 -4.45 -10.32
CA ASN A 38 -29.67 -4.20 -9.09
C ASN A 38 -30.13 -2.74 -9.02
N GLU A 39 -29.31 -1.82 -9.48
CA GLU A 39 -29.59 -0.40 -9.46
C GLU A 39 -30.73 -0.03 -10.42
N TYR A 40 -30.70 -0.55 -11.64
CA TYR A 40 -31.81 -0.41 -12.58
C TYR A 40 -33.11 -1.05 -12.09
N THR A 41 -33.01 -2.20 -11.41
CA THR A 41 -34.16 -2.84 -10.77
C THR A 41 -34.73 -1.97 -9.64
N ARG A 42 -33.86 -1.43 -8.78
CA ARG A 42 -34.23 -0.60 -7.62
C ARG A 42 -34.88 0.71 -8.04
N LEU A 43 -34.35 1.35 -9.08
CA LEU A 43 -34.86 2.60 -9.64
C LEU A 43 -36.08 2.39 -10.56
N GLY A 44 -36.31 1.16 -11.04
CA GLY A 44 -37.42 0.83 -11.91
C GLY A 44 -37.31 1.44 -13.32
N LEU A 45 -36.10 1.77 -13.77
CA LEU A 45 -35.86 2.51 -15.02
C LEU A 45 -36.32 1.76 -16.26
N ALA A 46 -36.08 0.44 -16.31
CA ALA A 46 -36.47 -0.37 -17.47
C ALA A 46 -37.98 -0.26 -17.77
N LYS A 47 -38.81 -0.26 -16.73
CA LYS A 47 -40.27 -0.09 -16.85
C LYS A 47 -40.64 1.32 -17.34
N GLN A 48 -39.97 2.36 -16.84
CA GLN A 48 -40.20 3.75 -17.25
C GLN A 48 -39.83 3.97 -18.72
N MET A 49 -38.78 3.29 -19.18
CA MET A 49 -38.29 3.36 -20.56
C MET A 49 -38.98 2.38 -21.52
N GLY A 50 -39.95 1.59 -21.05
CA GLY A 50 -40.71 0.66 -21.88
C GLY A 50 -39.87 -0.50 -22.45
N MET A 51 -38.80 -0.92 -21.75
CA MET A 51 -37.87 -1.95 -22.21
C MET A 51 -37.61 -3.01 -21.13
N SER A 52 -36.95 -4.11 -21.51
CA SER A 52 -36.54 -5.12 -20.54
C SER A 52 -35.33 -4.64 -19.72
N ASN A 53 -35.19 -5.13 -18.49
CA ASN A 53 -34.03 -4.81 -17.65
C ASN A 53 -32.72 -5.33 -18.28
N ALA A 54 -32.78 -6.48 -18.97
CA ALA A 54 -31.63 -7.04 -19.66
C ALA A 54 -31.13 -6.13 -20.80
N GLU A 55 -32.03 -5.57 -21.60
CA GLU A 55 -31.66 -4.61 -22.66
C GLU A 55 -31.08 -3.31 -22.09
N LEU A 56 -31.60 -2.83 -20.96
CA LEU A 56 -31.08 -1.65 -20.29
C LEU A 56 -29.66 -1.89 -19.73
N VAL A 57 -29.45 -3.03 -19.06
CA VAL A 57 -28.11 -3.44 -18.58
C VAL A 57 -27.13 -3.59 -19.74
N ASN A 58 -27.52 -4.28 -20.81
CA ASN A 58 -26.66 -4.47 -21.99
C ASN A 58 -26.31 -3.14 -22.67
N SER A 59 -27.27 -2.21 -22.74
CA SER A 59 -27.02 -0.85 -23.25
C SER A 59 -26.02 -0.08 -22.42
N CYS A 60 -26.09 -0.19 -21.09
CA CYS A 60 -25.10 0.40 -20.19
C CYS A 60 -23.71 -0.23 -20.37
N VAL A 61 -23.64 -1.57 -20.46
CA VAL A 61 -22.39 -2.29 -20.72
C VAL A 61 -21.78 -1.87 -22.06
N GLN A 62 -22.58 -1.71 -23.13
CA GLN A 62 -22.09 -1.20 -24.41
C GLN A 62 -21.46 0.19 -24.29
N LEU A 63 -22.04 1.11 -23.51
CA LEU A 63 -21.44 2.42 -23.24
C LEU A 63 -20.13 2.30 -22.47
N ILE A 64 -20.07 1.42 -21.48
CA ILE A 64 -18.86 1.16 -20.68
C ILE A 64 -17.75 0.59 -21.57
N ASP A 65 -18.04 -0.44 -22.36
CA ASP A 65 -17.10 -1.07 -23.28
C ASP A 65 -16.57 -0.04 -24.29
N TYR A 66 -17.45 0.78 -24.87
CA TYR A 66 -17.04 1.88 -25.76
C TYR A 66 -16.12 2.89 -25.05
N MET A 67 -16.51 3.34 -23.86
CA MET A 67 -15.72 4.29 -23.04
C MET A 67 -14.34 3.71 -22.68
N GLN A 68 -14.26 2.40 -22.41
CA GLN A 68 -13.02 1.71 -22.05
C GLN A 68 -12.13 1.36 -23.25
N GLY A 69 -12.66 1.51 -24.47
CA GLY A 69 -12.00 1.23 -25.73
C GLY A 69 -12.17 -0.21 -26.23
N ASP A 70 -13.08 -0.97 -25.61
CA ASP A 70 -13.36 -2.38 -25.91
C ASP A 70 -14.50 -2.56 -26.95
N ALA A 71 -15.15 -1.46 -27.34
CA ALA A 71 -16.10 -1.42 -28.46
C ALA A 71 -15.83 -0.22 -29.41
N ASP A 72 -16.18 -0.39 -30.68
CA ASP A 72 -15.96 0.61 -31.74
C ASP A 72 -17.06 1.68 -31.80
N SER A 73 -18.29 1.35 -31.40
CA SER A 73 -19.40 2.30 -31.31
C SER A 73 -20.28 2.04 -30.08
N ILE A 74 -21.17 2.98 -29.77
CA ILE A 74 -22.20 2.82 -28.73
C ILE A 74 -23.47 2.17 -29.27
N ASP A 75 -23.50 1.80 -30.55
CA ASP A 75 -24.71 1.36 -31.23
C ASP A 75 -25.18 0.01 -30.68
N ILE A 76 -26.42 -0.02 -30.20
CA ILE A 76 -27.08 -1.23 -29.74
C ILE A 76 -28.58 -1.10 -29.98
N TYR A 77 -29.20 -2.17 -30.48
CA TYR A 77 -30.63 -2.21 -30.72
C TYR A 77 -31.36 -2.73 -29.49
N VAL A 78 -32.46 -2.07 -29.15
CA VAL A 78 -33.35 -2.40 -28.03
C VAL A 78 -34.80 -2.40 -28.50
N THR A 79 -35.67 -3.05 -27.73
CA THR A 79 -37.11 -3.07 -27.94
C THR A 79 -37.77 -2.11 -26.97
N VAL A 80 -38.30 -1.01 -27.48
CA VAL A 80 -39.01 0.02 -26.70
C VAL A 80 -40.49 -0.06 -27.03
N ASN A 81 -41.33 -0.36 -26.06
CA ASN A 81 -42.78 -0.49 -26.22
C ASN A 81 -43.20 -1.44 -27.37
N GLY A 82 -42.40 -2.49 -27.61
CA GLY A 82 -42.63 -3.48 -28.66
C GLY A 82 -42.01 -3.15 -30.02
N GLU A 83 -41.38 -1.98 -30.17
CA GLU A 83 -40.72 -1.56 -31.41
C GLU A 83 -39.19 -1.65 -31.29
N LYS A 84 -38.54 -2.24 -32.29
CA LYS A 84 -37.08 -2.34 -32.32
C LYS A 84 -36.47 -1.04 -32.83
N THR A 85 -35.66 -0.39 -32.00
CA THR A 85 -34.99 0.89 -32.30
C THR A 85 -33.54 0.87 -31.86
N LEU A 86 -32.74 1.81 -32.35
CA LEU A 86 -31.41 2.09 -31.82
C LEU A 86 -31.55 2.75 -30.44
N MET A 87 -30.76 2.32 -29.44
CA MET A 87 -30.83 2.85 -28.08
C MET A 87 -30.46 4.33 -28.02
N PHE A 88 -29.30 4.68 -28.59
CA PHE A 88 -28.76 6.04 -28.65
C PHE A 88 -28.83 6.52 -30.09
N ASP A 89 -29.91 7.21 -30.44
CA ASP A 89 -30.19 7.67 -31.81
C ASP A 89 -29.85 9.15 -32.05
N GLN A 90 -29.41 9.86 -31.01
CA GLN A 90 -29.04 11.26 -31.15
C GLN A 90 -27.55 11.45 -31.44
N ALA A 91 -27.25 12.35 -32.39
CA ALA A 91 -25.87 12.76 -32.67
C ALA A 91 -25.18 13.35 -31.42
N GLN A 92 -25.91 14.09 -30.59
CA GLN A 92 -25.40 14.68 -29.35
C GLN A 92 -24.89 13.61 -28.36
N GLU A 93 -25.62 12.50 -28.20
CA GLU A 93 -25.23 11.37 -27.33
C GLU A 93 -23.93 10.73 -27.81
N VAL A 94 -23.81 10.52 -29.13
CA VAL A 94 -22.62 9.94 -29.76
C VAL A 94 -21.41 10.87 -29.61
N GLU A 95 -21.58 12.17 -29.84
CA GLU A 95 -20.49 13.15 -29.71
C GLU A 95 -20.03 13.32 -28.26
N HIS A 96 -20.97 13.39 -27.32
CA HIS A 96 -20.63 13.40 -25.89
C HIS A 96 -19.84 12.15 -25.48
N MET A 97 -20.27 10.97 -25.91
CA MET A 97 -19.56 9.74 -25.58
C MET A 97 -18.15 9.65 -26.19
N LYS A 98 -17.89 10.28 -27.34
CA LYS A 98 -16.52 10.40 -27.90
C LYS A 98 -15.61 11.21 -26.95
N ASP A 99 -16.12 12.30 -26.39
CA ASP A 99 -15.39 13.11 -25.41
C ASP A 99 -15.13 12.29 -24.13
N VAL A 100 -16.16 11.60 -23.62
CA VAL A 100 -16.05 10.73 -22.44
C VAL A 100 -15.03 9.61 -22.65
N ARG A 101 -15.05 8.94 -23.81
CA ARG A 101 -14.06 7.90 -24.17
C ARG A 101 -12.65 8.46 -24.18
N THR A 102 -12.44 9.61 -24.81
CA THR A 102 -11.12 10.26 -24.89
C THR A 102 -10.60 10.61 -23.49
N LEU A 103 -11.47 11.18 -22.65
CA LEU A 103 -11.15 11.49 -21.26
C LEU A 103 -10.78 10.24 -20.47
N PHE A 104 -11.60 9.19 -20.54
CA PHE A 104 -11.40 7.95 -19.79
C PHE A 104 -10.08 7.27 -20.18
N LEU A 105 -9.80 7.14 -21.48
CA LEU A 105 -8.55 6.55 -21.98
C LEU A 105 -7.32 7.39 -21.59
N THR A 106 -7.44 8.71 -21.61
CA THR A 106 -6.38 9.62 -21.14
C THR A 106 -6.11 9.44 -19.65
N CYS A 107 -7.17 9.38 -18.82
CA CYS A 107 -7.03 9.10 -17.40
C CYS A 107 -6.44 7.71 -17.13
N LYS A 108 -6.85 6.68 -17.90
CA LYS A 108 -6.31 5.32 -17.85
C LYS A 108 -4.80 5.33 -18.10
N GLN A 109 -4.34 6.06 -19.12
CA GLN A 109 -2.92 6.25 -19.44
C GLN A 109 -2.18 7.00 -18.32
N TYR A 110 -2.74 8.09 -17.79
CA TYR A 110 -2.13 8.80 -16.66
C TYR A 110 -2.01 7.93 -15.41
N ARG A 111 -2.98 7.05 -15.15
CA ARG A 111 -2.92 6.09 -14.04
C ARG A 111 -1.81 5.05 -14.24
N ASP A 112 -1.55 4.57 -15.46
CA ASP A 112 -0.40 3.69 -15.74
C ASP A 112 0.94 4.40 -15.53
N MET A 113 1.05 5.64 -16.01
CA MET A 113 2.26 6.43 -15.82
C MET A 113 2.47 6.80 -14.34
N ALA A 114 1.40 7.08 -13.61
CA ALA A 114 1.44 7.34 -12.17
C ALA A 114 1.89 6.10 -11.38
N LEU A 115 1.43 4.90 -11.77
CA LEU A 115 1.91 3.63 -11.23
C LEU A 115 3.42 3.45 -11.39
N LEU A 116 3.97 3.75 -12.57
CA LEU A 116 5.41 3.68 -12.77
C LEU A 116 6.14 4.75 -11.93
N ALA A 117 5.66 5.99 -11.96
CA ALA A 117 6.26 7.10 -11.24
C ALA A 117 6.28 6.88 -9.73
N LEU A 118 5.19 6.39 -9.13
CA LEU A 118 5.14 6.15 -7.68
C LEU A 118 6.12 5.05 -7.26
N LEU A 119 6.31 4.01 -8.07
CA LEU A 119 7.28 2.94 -7.78
C LEU A 119 8.71 3.49 -7.78
N VAL A 120 9.05 4.32 -8.77
CA VAL A 120 10.34 5.00 -8.84
C VAL A 120 10.55 5.92 -7.63
N LEU A 121 9.55 6.72 -7.28
CA LEU A 121 9.64 7.66 -6.14
C LEU A 121 9.78 6.94 -4.81
N PHE A 122 9.04 5.85 -4.58
CA PHE A 122 9.21 5.02 -3.38
C PHE A 122 10.57 4.35 -3.33
N LEU A 123 11.08 3.84 -4.46
CA LEU A 123 12.43 3.28 -4.54
C LEU A 123 13.49 4.34 -4.19
N LEU A 124 13.43 5.53 -4.78
CA LEU A 124 14.36 6.62 -4.47
C LEU A 124 14.28 7.04 -2.99
N ALA A 125 13.07 7.15 -2.44
CA ALA A 125 12.88 7.44 -1.02
C ALA A 125 13.53 6.35 -0.14
N ALA A 126 13.33 5.08 -0.47
CA ALA A 126 13.91 3.94 0.23
C ALA A 126 15.45 3.95 0.16
N LEU A 127 16.02 4.18 -1.03
CA LEU A 127 17.48 4.22 -1.23
C LEU A 127 18.13 5.36 -0.42
N LEU A 128 17.52 6.55 -0.42
CA LEU A 128 18.03 7.70 0.36
C LEU A 128 17.98 7.47 1.87
N THR A 129 17.11 6.58 2.34
CA THR A 129 16.94 6.27 3.77
C THR A 129 16.96 4.78 4.05
N PHE A 130 17.86 4.01 3.42
CA PHE A 130 17.85 2.53 3.46
C PHE A 130 17.61 1.90 4.85
N ARG A 131 18.25 2.43 5.91
CA ARG A 131 18.09 1.93 7.29
C ARG A 131 16.74 2.28 7.96
N ASP A 132 16.02 3.26 7.43
CA ASP A 132 14.71 3.78 7.91
C ASP A 132 13.67 3.76 6.78
N ALA A 133 13.87 2.98 5.71
CA ALA A 133 13.07 3.07 4.48
C ALA A 133 11.58 2.90 4.75
N LEU A 134 11.23 1.85 5.49
CA LEU A 134 9.85 1.56 5.87
C LEU A 134 9.22 2.67 6.72
N GLY A 135 9.99 3.27 7.64
CA GLY A 135 9.52 4.40 8.45
C GLY A 135 9.37 5.69 7.65
N THR A 136 10.18 5.89 6.62
CA THR A 136 10.05 7.03 5.70
C THR A 136 8.83 6.86 4.80
N ILE A 137 8.62 5.68 4.20
CA ILE A 137 7.46 5.39 3.35
C ILE A 137 6.17 5.56 4.14
N ALA A 138 6.08 4.97 5.34
CA ALA A 138 4.90 5.09 6.18
C ALA A 138 4.60 6.55 6.59
N LYS A 139 5.63 7.36 6.88
CA LYS A 139 5.45 8.81 7.12
C LYS A 139 4.97 9.55 5.88
N GLY A 140 5.57 9.26 4.73
CA GLY A 140 5.15 9.84 3.45
C GLY A 140 3.69 9.53 3.16
N TYR A 141 3.27 8.29 3.40
CA TYR A 141 1.89 7.86 3.25
C TYR A 141 0.93 8.60 4.17
N VAL A 142 1.25 8.75 5.46
CA VAL A 142 0.41 9.52 6.40
C VAL A 142 0.23 10.97 5.92
N TRP A 143 1.31 11.62 5.46
CA TRP A 143 1.23 12.99 4.94
C TRP A 143 0.47 13.07 3.61
N GLY A 144 0.68 12.13 2.70
CA GLY A 144 -0.02 12.08 1.42
C GLY A 144 -1.51 11.82 1.61
N ALA A 145 -1.86 10.87 2.48
CA ALA A 145 -3.23 10.57 2.86
C ALA A 145 -3.90 11.79 3.53
N PHE A 146 -3.22 12.47 4.45
CA PHE A 146 -3.75 13.69 5.06
C PHE A 146 -4.09 14.77 4.01
N LEU A 147 -3.17 15.04 3.08
CA LEU A 147 -3.41 16.01 2.00
C LEU A 147 -4.60 15.60 1.12
N MET A 148 -4.66 14.33 0.72
CA MET A 148 -5.75 13.85 -0.12
C MET A 148 -7.09 13.80 0.61
N PHE A 149 -7.11 13.50 1.91
CA PHE A 149 -8.33 13.55 2.70
C PHE A 149 -8.90 14.96 2.83
N LEU A 150 -8.07 16.01 2.83
CA LEU A 150 -8.56 17.39 2.77
C LEU A 150 -9.29 17.66 1.44
N ILE A 151 -8.69 17.25 0.32
CA ILE A 151 -9.26 17.46 -1.02
C ILE A 151 -10.52 16.62 -1.20
N ILE A 152 -10.43 15.31 -0.97
CA ILE A 152 -11.54 14.37 -1.12
C ILE A 152 -12.65 14.68 -0.10
N GLY A 153 -12.30 15.08 1.12
CA GLY A 153 -13.27 15.46 2.15
C GLY A 153 -14.05 16.70 1.75
N PHE A 154 -13.39 17.72 1.19
CA PHE A 154 -14.06 18.92 0.68
C PHE A 154 -14.99 18.58 -0.49
N VAL A 155 -14.47 17.93 -1.54
CA VAL A 155 -15.26 17.57 -2.73
C VAL A 155 -16.40 16.61 -2.38
N GLY A 156 -16.13 15.61 -1.54
CA GLY A 156 -17.12 14.64 -1.09
C GLY A 156 -18.22 15.26 -0.22
N THR A 157 -17.88 16.23 0.63
CA THR A 157 -18.89 16.96 1.40
C THR A 157 -19.79 17.78 0.49
N TRP A 158 -19.22 18.45 -0.52
CA TRP A 158 -20.03 19.18 -1.50
C TRP A 158 -20.98 18.25 -2.25
N ALA A 159 -20.48 17.14 -2.79
CA ALA A 159 -21.29 16.14 -3.48
C ALA A 159 -22.39 15.53 -2.60
N ALA A 160 -22.16 15.41 -1.28
CA ALA A 160 -23.13 14.90 -0.33
C ALA A 160 -24.23 15.91 0.05
N LEU A 161 -23.95 17.21 -0.03
CA LEU A 161 -24.91 18.27 0.29
C LEU A 161 -25.78 18.65 -0.91
N ASP A 162 -25.18 18.72 -2.10
CA ASP A 162 -25.85 19.10 -3.34
C ASP A 162 -25.18 18.36 -4.51
N PHE A 163 -25.70 17.17 -4.80
CA PHE A 163 -25.14 16.32 -5.85
C PHE A 163 -25.34 16.94 -7.23
N SER A 164 -26.49 17.59 -7.50
CA SER A 164 -26.78 18.22 -8.80
C SER A 164 -25.79 19.35 -9.12
N SER A 165 -25.50 20.21 -8.14
CA SER A 165 -24.49 21.28 -8.28
C SER A 165 -23.09 20.71 -8.50
N PHE A 166 -22.70 19.71 -7.71
CA PHE A 166 -21.43 19.00 -7.88
C PHE A 166 -21.32 18.37 -9.28
N TRP A 167 -22.36 17.68 -9.73
CA TRP A 167 -22.39 16.97 -11.01
C TRP A 167 -22.28 17.94 -12.18
N THR A 168 -22.96 19.09 -12.10
CA THR A 168 -22.85 20.18 -13.08
C THR A 168 -21.42 20.73 -13.13
N ALA A 169 -20.83 21.05 -11.98
CA ALA A 169 -19.47 21.59 -11.91
C ALA A 169 -18.41 20.57 -12.39
N PHE A 170 -18.63 19.28 -12.12
CA PHE A 170 -17.80 18.20 -12.65
C PHE A 170 -17.80 18.19 -14.19
N HIS A 171 -18.97 18.31 -14.82
CA HIS A 171 -19.06 18.38 -16.28
C HIS A 171 -18.38 19.63 -16.84
N GLN A 172 -18.61 20.79 -16.25
CA GLN A 172 -17.98 22.05 -16.67
C GLN A 172 -16.44 22.03 -16.53
N ALA A 173 -15.91 21.30 -15.54
CA ALA A 173 -14.47 21.16 -15.37
C ALA A 173 -13.83 20.25 -16.42
N LEU A 174 -14.59 19.31 -16.99
CA LEU A 174 -14.07 18.27 -17.89
C LEU A 174 -14.41 18.52 -19.37
N PHE A 175 -15.52 19.18 -19.65
CA PHE A 175 -16.03 19.43 -20.99
C PHE A 175 -16.18 20.93 -21.24
N TRP A 176 -15.66 21.39 -22.38
CA TRP A 176 -15.69 22.79 -22.80
C TRP A 176 -16.83 23.08 -23.80
N ASN A 177 -17.80 22.17 -23.88
CA ASN A 177 -18.98 22.22 -24.74
C ASN A 177 -20.22 21.88 -23.91
N GLU A 178 -21.39 21.92 -24.54
CA GLU A 178 -22.70 21.64 -23.91
C GLU A 178 -23.29 20.28 -24.32
N LEU A 179 -22.50 19.39 -24.95
CA LEU A 179 -23.00 18.10 -25.45
C LEU A 179 -23.54 17.19 -24.33
N TRP A 180 -23.12 17.40 -23.08
CA TRP A 180 -23.58 16.67 -21.91
C TRP A 180 -24.94 17.14 -21.36
N LEU A 181 -25.48 18.27 -21.86
CA LEU A 181 -26.80 18.79 -21.47
C LEU A 181 -27.89 18.16 -22.36
N PHE A 182 -28.36 16.98 -21.96
CA PHE A 182 -29.40 16.26 -22.68
C PHE A 182 -30.82 16.73 -22.29
N ASP A 183 -31.72 16.77 -23.27
CA ASP A 183 -33.16 16.88 -23.03
C ASP A 183 -33.73 15.48 -22.67
N PRO A 184 -34.27 15.27 -21.46
CA PRO A 184 -34.87 13.99 -21.07
C PRO A 184 -36.06 13.56 -21.91
N ALA A 185 -36.75 14.49 -22.58
CA ALA A 185 -37.85 14.15 -23.49
C ALA A 185 -37.36 13.50 -24.79
N ALA A 186 -36.09 13.72 -25.14
CA ALA A 186 -35.53 13.28 -26.41
C ALA A 186 -34.47 12.18 -26.23
N SER A 187 -33.57 12.31 -25.23
CA SER A 187 -32.38 11.46 -25.08
C SER A 187 -32.65 10.25 -24.19
N ARG A 188 -32.45 9.03 -24.71
CA ARG A 188 -32.54 7.82 -23.88
C ARG A 188 -31.34 7.68 -22.95
N MET A 189 -30.19 8.29 -23.27
CA MET A 189 -28.99 8.25 -22.44
C MET A 189 -29.22 8.83 -21.05
N ILE A 190 -29.78 10.04 -20.94
CA ILE A 190 -30.04 10.68 -19.63
C ILE A 190 -31.15 9.96 -18.84
N ASN A 191 -32.09 9.31 -19.54
CA ASN A 191 -33.12 8.48 -18.92
C ASN A 191 -32.55 7.18 -18.35
N MET A 192 -31.55 6.58 -19.02
CA MET A 192 -30.86 5.37 -18.55
C MET A 192 -29.85 5.67 -17.43
N LEU A 193 -29.23 6.85 -17.46
CA LEU A 193 -28.21 7.28 -16.51
C LEU A 193 -28.68 8.54 -15.76
N PRO A 194 -29.77 8.46 -14.97
CA PRO A 194 -30.27 9.60 -14.22
C PRO A 194 -29.28 9.98 -13.10
N GLU A 195 -29.45 11.18 -12.55
CA GLU A 195 -28.60 11.71 -11.48
C GLU A 195 -28.43 10.72 -10.30
N GLN A 196 -29.53 10.09 -9.87
CA GLN A 196 -29.51 9.11 -8.77
C GLN A 196 -28.59 7.92 -9.04
N PHE A 197 -28.52 7.43 -10.29
CA PHE A 197 -27.62 6.35 -10.68
C PHE A 197 -26.15 6.76 -10.46
N PHE A 198 -25.79 7.98 -10.88
CA PHE A 198 -24.45 8.50 -10.69
C PHE A 198 -24.13 8.78 -9.22
N GLN A 199 -25.09 9.27 -8.44
CA GLN A 199 -24.90 9.48 -7.00
C GLN A 199 -24.57 8.17 -6.27
N ASP A 200 -25.30 7.10 -6.57
CA ASP A 200 -25.08 5.80 -5.96
C ASP A 200 -23.77 5.14 -6.44
N LEU A 201 -23.44 5.29 -7.73
CA LEU A 201 -22.15 4.85 -8.30
C LEU A 201 -20.97 5.60 -7.66
N VAL A 202 -21.02 6.93 -7.57
CA VAL A 202 -19.97 7.76 -6.96
C VAL A 202 -19.80 7.42 -5.48
N THR A 203 -20.91 7.25 -4.75
CA THR A 203 -20.88 6.83 -3.34
C THR A 203 -20.13 5.50 -3.19
N ARG A 204 -20.42 4.52 -4.05
CA ARG A 204 -19.74 3.22 -4.04
C ARG A 204 -18.24 3.32 -4.34
N ILE A 205 -17.86 4.12 -5.33
CA ILE A 205 -16.46 4.39 -5.68
C ILE A 205 -15.71 4.99 -4.49
N VAL A 206 -16.33 5.97 -3.80
CA VAL A 206 -15.76 6.59 -2.60
C VAL A 206 -15.59 5.56 -1.48
N LEU A 207 -16.54 4.64 -1.28
CA LEU A 207 -16.42 3.58 -0.28
C LEU A 207 -15.26 2.63 -0.60
N TYR A 208 -15.09 2.22 -1.85
CA TYR A 208 -13.99 1.33 -2.27
C TYR A 208 -12.62 1.98 -2.14
N ALA A 209 -12.47 3.19 -2.69
CA ALA A 209 -11.23 3.93 -2.56
C ALA A 209 -10.94 4.26 -1.09
N GLY A 210 -11.95 4.72 -0.35
CA GLY A 210 -11.85 5.07 1.07
C GLY A 210 -11.41 3.88 1.92
N ALA A 211 -12.00 2.70 1.73
CA ALA A 211 -11.60 1.48 2.42
C ALA A 211 -10.13 1.13 2.17
N GLY A 212 -9.68 1.18 0.91
CA GLY A 212 -8.28 0.92 0.55
C GLY A 212 -7.30 1.93 1.16
N ILE A 213 -7.63 3.22 1.07
CA ILE A 213 -6.81 4.31 1.62
C ILE A 213 -6.73 4.19 3.16
N LEU A 214 -7.86 3.95 3.83
CA LEU A 214 -7.89 3.80 5.28
C LEU A 214 -7.13 2.57 5.76
N ALA A 215 -7.24 1.43 5.05
CA ALA A 215 -6.49 0.22 5.38
C ALA A 215 -4.98 0.47 5.33
N LEU A 216 -4.49 1.13 4.27
CA LEU A 216 -3.09 1.51 4.14
C LEU A 216 -2.67 2.56 5.18
N LEU A 217 -3.56 3.46 5.57
CA LEU A 217 -3.29 4.45 6.62
C LEU A 217 -3.10 3.78 7.97
N VAL A 218 -3.99 2.86 8.34
CA VAL A 218 -3.87 2.07 9.57
C VAL A 218 -2.57 1.27 9.55
N LEU A 219 -2.25 0.62 8.42
CA LEU A 219 -0.99 -0.12 8.26
C LEU A 219 0.24 0.79 8.44
N ALA A 220 0.23 1.99 7.85
CA ALA A 220 1.30 2.97 7.99
C ALA A 220 1.46 3.42 9.44
N ILE A 221 0.37 3.75 10.14
CA ILE A 221 0.39 4.16 11.54
C ILE A 221 0.93 3.04 12.44
N VAL A 222 0.43 1.81 12.30
CA VAL A 222 0.90 0.63 13.05
C VAL A 222 2.40 0.40 12.81
N THR A 223 2.84 0.54 11.56
CA THR A 223 4.26 0.44 11.19
C THR A 223 5.09 1.49 11.92
N LEU A 224 4.68 2.76 11.94
CA LEU A 224 5.40 3.82 12.65
C LEU A 224 5.46 3.59 14.16
N VAL A 225 4.33 3.19 14.76
CA VAL A 225 4.27 2.88 16.19
C VAL A 225 5.17 1.70 16.54
N SER A 226 5.16 0.63 15.75
CA SER A 226 5.99 -0.56 15.98
C SER A 226 7.48 -0.26 15.84
N LEU A 227 7.88 0.54 14.83
CA LEU A 227 9.27 0.97 14.64
C LEU A 227 9.75 1.87 15.79
N ASN A 228 8.90 2.77 16.28
CA ASN A 228 9.23 3.62 17.42
C ASN A 228 9.42 2.79 18.70
N LYS A 229 8.54 1.80 18.97
CA LYS A 229 8.69 0.88 20.10
C LYS A 229 10.00 0.08 20.01
N ARG A 230 10.36 -0.43 18.83
CA ARG A 230 11.63 -1.16 18.61
C ARG A 230 12.85 -0.26 18.88
N ARG A 231 12.80 1.00 18.44
CA ARG A 231 13.86 1.99 18.69
C ARG A 231 14.03 2.31 20.17
N ALA A 232 12.93 2.52 20.89
CA ALA A 232 12.96 2.78 22.32
C ALA A 232 13.60 1.61 23.09
N LYS A 233 13.18 0.37 22.80
CA LYS A 233 13.79 -0.84 23.41
C LYS A 233 15.28 -0.98 23.10
N ALA A 234 15.68 -0.72 21.85
CA ALA A 234 17.09 -0.77 21.47
C ALA A 234 17.93 0.30 22.19
N GLN A 235 17.39 1.51 22.36
CA GLN A 235 18.03 2.58 23.12
C GLN A 235 18.17 2.24 24.60
N GLU A 236 17.13 1.67 25.21
CA GLU A 236 17.17 1.22 26.60
C GLU A 236 18.21 0.12 26.81
N ALA A 237 18.21 -0.91 25.95
CA ALA A 237 19.22 -1.97 25.99
C ALA A 237 20.64 -1.44 25.78
N ALA A 238 20.83 -0.44 24.90
CA ALA A 238 22.12 0.22 24.72
C ALA A 238 22.55 1.02 25.96
N ARG A 239 21.62 1.74 26.61
CA ARG A 239 21.88 2.47 27.87
C ARG A 239 22.25 1.52 29.01
N GLN A 240 21.53 0.41 29.16
CA GLN A 240 21.85 -0.62 30.16
C GLN A 240 23.24 -1.23 29.92
N LYS A 241 23.57 -1.57 28.67
CA LYS A 241 24.92 -2.06 28.31
C LYS A 241 26.00 -1.02 28.63
N ALA A 242 25.79 0.24 28.27
CA ALA A 242 26.71 1.34 28.54
C ALA A 242 26.88 1.63 30.04
N ALA A 243 25.86 1.40 30.87
CA ALA A 243 25.96 1.54 32.33
C ALA A 243 26.75 0.38 32.99
N VAL A 244 26.66 -0.84 32.44
CA VAL A 244 27.30 -2.04 33.00
C VAL A 244 28.77 -2.19 32.55
N GLU A 245 29.15 -1.70 31.36
CA GLU A 245 30.50 -1.86 30.81
C GLU A 245 31.61 -1.16 31.65
N PRO A 246 31.45 0.09 32.15
CA PRO A 246 32.41 0.74 33.04
C PRO A 246 32.57 -0.01 34.37
N ALA A 247 31.48 -0.54 34.92
CA ALA A 247 31.49 -1.31 36.16
C ALA A 247 32.23 -2.66 35.99
N LYS A 248 32.04 -3.34 34.85
CA LYS A 248 32.81 -4.55 34.50
C LYS A 248 34.29 -4.26 34.24
N ARG A 249 34.64 -3.13 33.59
CA ARG A 249 36.03 -2.70 33.39
C ARG A 249 36.72 -2.35 34.71
N ARG A 250 36.06 -1.61 35.62
CA ARG A 250 36.57 -1.34 36.97
C ARG A 250 36.77 -2.60 37.80
N ARG A 251 35.87 -3.59 37.74
CA ARG A 251 36.04 -4.88 38.42
C ARG A 251 37.19 -5.73 37.89
N LYS A 252 37.58 -5.55 36.62
CA LYS A 252 38.71 -6.24 35.98
C LYS A 252 40.04 -5.46 36.06
N ALA A 253 40.01 -4.21 36.54
CA ALA A 253 41.22 -3.45 36.77
C ALA A 253 42.02 -4.09 37.93
N PRO A 254 43.35 -4.21 37.84
CA PRO A 254 44.17 -4.69 38.93
C PRO A 254 43.93 -3.82 40.17
N ARG A 255 43.81 -4.43 41.35
CA ARG A 255 43.74 -3.67 42.61
C ARG A 255 45.05 -2.87 42.77
N PRO A 256 45.01 -1.60 43.23
CA PRO A 256 46.22 -0.86 43.52
C PRO A 256 47.07 -1.65 44.52
N GLY A 257 48.31 -1.97 44.16
CA GLY A 257 49.22 -2.76 45.00
C GLY A 257 49.28 -4.27 44.71
N MET A 258 48.55 -4.80 43.72
CA MET A 258 48.75 -6.19 43.25
C MET A 258 49.71 -6.20 42.06
N GLU A 259 50.92 -6.71 42.28
CA GLU A 259 51.88 -6.97 41.21
C GLU A 259 51.26 -7.94 40.20
N PRO A 260 51.30 -7.66 38.88
CA PRO A 260 50.75 -8.57 37.90
C PRO A 260 51.52 -9.90 37.98
N LYS A 261 50.82 -11.00 38.31
CA LYS A 261 51.41 -12.35 38.24
C LYS A 261 52.03 -12.53 36.86
N ARG A 262 53.37 -12.48 36.79
CA ARG A 262 54.11 -12.79 35.56
C ARG A 262 53.69 -14.18 35.12
N LYS A 263 53.03 -14.27 33.96
CA LYS A 263 52.81 -15.57 33.34
C LYS A 263 54.21 -16.16 33.08
N PRO A 264 54.46 -17.43 33.43
CA PRO A 264 55.74 -18.05 33.12
C PRO A 264 55.98 -17.93 31.62
N ILE A 265 57.14 -17.41 31.25
CA ILE A 265 57.58 -17.31 29.86
C ILE A 265 57.85 -18.76 29.44
N LEU A 266 56.88 -19.35 28.74
CA LEU A 266 57.02 -20.69 28.18
C LEU A 266 58.18 -20.68 27.20
N THR A 267 59.08 -21.64 27.30
CA THR A 267 60.11 -21.83 26.26
C THR A 267 59.43 -22.19 24.94
N GLU A 268 60.12 -21.96 23.83
CA GLU A 268 59.55 -22.22 22.50
C GLU A 268 59.16 -23.70 22.33
N GLU A 269 59.89 -24.60 23.01
CA GLU A 269 59.59 -26.03 23.07
C GLU A 269 58.29 -26.32 23.84
N GLU A 270 58.08 -25.72 25.00
CA GLU A 270 56.84 -25.86 25.79
C GLU A 270 55.62 -25.28 25.05
N ARG A 271 55.82 -24.17 24.32
CA ARG A 271 54.77 -23.57 23.48
C ARG A 271 54.38 -24.51 22.34
N ARG A 272 55.36 -25.11 21.65
CA ARG A 272 55.12 -26.10 20.59
C ARG A 272 54.47 -27.36 21.13
N ALA A 273 54.91 -27.87 22.28
CA ALA A 273 54.32 -29.04 22.94
C ALA A 273 52.85 -28.79 23.31
N ARG A 274 52.50 -27.59 23.82
CA ARG A 274 51.11 -27.21 24.11
C ARG A 274 50.24 -27.10 22.86
N ILE A 275 50.76 -26.52 21.78
CA ILE A 275 50.01 -26.42 20.51
C ILE A 275 49.80 -27.82 19.91
N ALA A 276 50.81 -28.67 19.95
CA ALA A 276 50.71 -30.05 19.49
C ALA A 276 49.71 -30.87 20.33
N ALA A 277 49.74 -30.74 21.66
CA ALA A 277 48.79 -31.40 22.55
C ALA A 277 47.35 -30.91 22.32
N LYS A 278 47.16 -29.62 22.05
CA LYS A 278 45.86 -29.05 21.71
C LYS A 278 45.34 -29.58 20.37
N ARG A 279 46.19 -29.59 19.33
CA ARG A 279 45.83 -30.17 18.02
C ARG A 279 45.53 -31.66 18.11
N ARG A 280 46.28 -32.42 18.90
CA ARG A 280 45.98 -33.85 19.15
C ARG A 280 44.63 -34.04 19.85
N ARG A 281 44.28 -33.17 20.82
CA ARG A 281 42.96 -33.20 21.46
C ARG A 281 41.83 -32.84 20.50
N GLU A 282 42.02 -31.84 19.66
CA GLU A 282 41.03 -31.42 18.65
C GLU A 282 40.87 -32.51 17.57
N GLN A 283 41.95 -33.17 17.15
CA GLN A 283 41.90 -34.31 16.21
C GLN A 283 41.27 -35.56 16.84
N ALA A 284 41.59 -35.88 18.09
CA ALA A 284 40.96 -37.00 18.81
C ALA A 284 39.46 -36.77 19.04
N ALA A 285 39.06 -35.53 19.33
CA ALA A 285 37.65 -35.14 19.43
C ALA A 285 36.93 -35.21 18.06
N ALA A 286 37.62 -34.90 16.97
CA ALA A 286 37.07 -34.99 15.62
C ALA A 286 36.94 -36.43 15.09
N GLN A 287 37.75 -37.37 15.59
CA GLN A 287 37.72 -38.79 15.20
C GLN A 287 36.84 -39.66 16.12
N GLY A 288 36.10 -39.06 17.06
CA GLY A 288 35.13 -39.77 17.91
C GLY A 288 35.72 -40.68 19.00
N ASN A 289 37.04 -40.79 19.13
CA ASN A 289 37.70 -41.58 20.17
C ASN A 289 38.17 -40.70 21.34
N ALA A 290 37.23 -40.29 22.19
CA ALA A 290 37.56 -39.73 23.50
C ALA A 290 37.56 -40.84 24.56
N ALA A 291 38.72 -41.44 24.83
CA ALA A 291 38.90 -42.21 26.07
C ALA A 291 38.91 -41.23 27.27
N PRO A 292 38.18 -41.51 28.36
CA PRO A 292 38.19 -40.63 29.53
C PRO A 292 39.56 -40.70 30.22
N ALA A 293 40.14 -39.54 30.54
CA ALA A 293 41.38 -39.44 31.31
C ALA A 293 41.21 -40.08 32.71
N PRO A 294 42.24 -40.73 33.27
CA PRO A 294 42.13 -41.31 34.61
C PRO A 294 41.99 -40.17 35.63
N LYS A 295 41.00 -40.29 36.52
CA LYS A 295 40.87 -39.41 37.69
C LYS A 295 42.14 -39.57 38.52
N ALA A 296 42.91 -38.49 38.66
CA ALA A 296 43.98 -38.42 39.65
C ALA A 296 43.38 -38.67 41.04
N ARG A 297 43.80 -39.76 41.69
CA ARG A 297 43.49 -40.04 43.09
C ARG A 297 44.08 -38.92 43.95
N ARG A 298 43.29 -38.38 44.89
CA ARG A 298 43.81 -37.61 46.03
C ARG A 298 44.73 -38.52 46.85
N PRO A 299 45.84 -38.02 47.41
CA PRO A 299 46.60 -38.78 48.39
C PRO A 299 45.72 -39.00 49.63
N ALA A 300 45.72 -40.23 50.14
CA ALA A 300 45.11 -40.57 51.42
C ALA A 300 45.93 -39.97 52.56
N GLU A 301 45.26 -39.38 53.54
CA GLU A 301 45.81 -39.18 54.88
C GLU A 301 46.04 -40.57 55.49
N GLU A 302 47.30 -40.88 55.76
CA GLU A 302 47.70 -42.05 56.54
C GLU A 302 47.65 -41.63 58.01
N THR A 303 46.63 -42.14 58.70
CA THR A 303 46.57 -42.21 60.16
C THR A 303 47.64 -43.18 60.64
N ALA A 304 48.61 -42.69 61.41
CA ALA A 304 49.45 -43.50 62.28
C ALA A 304 49.01 -43.24 63.73
N GLU A 305 48.36 -44.24 64.33
CA GLU A 305 48.30 -44.41 65.78
C GLU A 305 49.62 -45.04 66.23
N GLU A 306 50.39 -44.30 67.04
CA GLU A 306 51.02 -44.77 68.29
C GLU A 306 51.31 -43.56 69.18
#